data_AF-A0A965HZ89-F1
#
_entry.id   AF-A0A965HZ89-F1
#
_cell.length_a   1.000
_cell.length_b   1.000
_cell.length_c   1.000
_cell.angle_alpha   90.00
_cell.angle_beta   90.00
_cell.angle_gamma   90.00
#
_symmetry.space_group_name_H-M   'P 1'
#
loop_
_entity.id
_entity.type
_entity.pdbx_description
1 polymer ?
#
loop_
_entity_poly.entity_id
_entity_poly.type
_entity_poly.pdbx_seq_one_letter_code
_entity_poly.pdbx_strand_id
1 'polypeptide(L)'
;MLPIAFQNLLEELGVTNSDVTEIRVCLGPGGFTALRSGLAYAQGLAFGLNIPVTTTTLFHLCHTNEGELLGFAQGERDIIEAVPHKDGFLKEPHLRAQKESQARRINEDENLHPRAFFQSQALTLPIKPLYVRPPDAIAPALPPWLTQT
;
A
#
# COMPACT_ATOMS: atom_id res chain seq x y z
N MET A 1 -5.77 -17.29 -5.47
CA MET A 1 -4.82 -17.37 -4.32
C MET A 1 -3.45 -16.89 -4.78
N LEU A 2 -2.67 -16.20 -3.93
CA LEU A 2 -1.37 -15.61 -4.28
C LEU A 2 -0.36 -16.57 -4.96
N PRO A 3 -0.20 -17.83 -4.49
CA PRO A 3 0.73 -18.78 -5.15
C PRO A 3 0.37 -19.08 -6.61
N ILE A 4 -0.92 -19.27 -6.90
CA ILE A 4 -1.40 -19.55 -8.27
C ILE A 4 -1.21 -18.31 -9.15
N ALA A 5 -1.50 -17.12 -8.63
CA ALA A 5 -1.32 -15.88 -9.38
C ALA A 5 0.16 -15.63 -9.74
N PHE A 6 1.08 -15.92 -8.81
CA PHE A 6 2.52 -15.82 -9.08
C PHE A 6 2.96 -16.82 -10.16
N GLN A 7 2.55 -18.08 -10.05
CA GLN A 7 2.89 -19.12 -11.04
C GLN A 7 2.37 -18.76 -12.44
N ASN A 8 1.10 -18.35 -12.55
CA ASN A 8 0.51 -17.94 -13.82
C ASN A 8 1.25 -16.75 -14.44
N LEU A 9 1.71 -15.80 -13.63
CA LEU A 9 2.46 -14.64 -14.11
C LEU A 9 3.82 -15.04 -14.68
N LEU A 10 4.53 -15.97 -14.03
CA LEU A 10 5.80 -16.48 -14.56
C LEU A 10 5.59 -17.19 -15.90
N GLU A 11 4.53 -17.99 -16.02
CA GLU A 11 4.15 -18.68 -17.25
C GLU A 11 3.80 -17.71 -18.38
N GLU A 12 3.01 -16.68 -18.10
CA GLU A 12 2.64 -15.64 -19.07
C GLU A 12 3.86 -14.88 -19.59
N LEU A 13 4.83 -14.61 -18.72
CA LEU A 13 6.06 -13.91 -19.05
C LEU A 13 7.15 -14.83 -19.64
N GLY A 14 6.93 -16.14 -19.65
CA GLY A 14 7.92 -17.13 -20.10
C GLY A 14 9.21 -17.15 -19.26
N VAL A 15 9.12 -16.75 -17.98
CA VAL A 15 10.24 -16.72 -17.05
C VAL A 15 10.08 -17.77 -15.96
N THR A 16 11.14 -18.01 -15.20
CA THR A 16 11.21 -18.97 -14.12
C THR A 16 11.44 -18.28 -12.78
N ASN A 17 11.30 -19.05 -11.69
CA ASN A 17 11.66 -18.61 -10.35
C ASN A 17 13.08 -18.03 -10.25
N SER A 18 14.02 -18.55 -11.05
CA SER A 18 15.43 -18.13 -11.06
C SER A 18 15.63 -16.75 -11.66
N ASP A 19 14.68 -16.25 -12.46
CA ASP A 19 14.73 -14.93 -13.08
C ASP A 19 14.23 -13.83 -12.14
N VAL A 20 13.63 -14.19 -11.01
CA VAL A 20 13.17 -13.25 -9.99
C VAL A 20 14.34 -12.87 -9.10
N THR A 21 14.74 -11.59 -9.12
CA THR A 21 15.90 -11.10 -8.37
C THR A 21 15.55 -10.34 -7.10
N GLU A 22 14.30 -9.91 -6.94
CA GLU A 22 13.82 -9.09 -5.82
C GLU A 22 12.30 -9.21 -5.71
N ILE A 23 11.77 -9.16 -4.48
CA ILE A 23 10.33 -8.97 -4.24
C ILE A 23 10.10 -7.62 -3.57
N ARG A 24 9.33 -6.75 -4.20
CA ARG A 24 8.95 -5.45 -3.63
C ARG A 24 7.51 -5.46 -3.14
N VAL A 25 7.30 -5.16 -1.86
CA VAL A 25 5.99 -5.17 -1.22
C VAL A 25 5.49 -3.74 -1.00
N CYS A 26 4.24 -3.49 -1.38
CA CYS A 26 3.54 -2.26 -1.01
C CYS A 26 3.09 -2.32 0.45
N LEU A 27 3.49 -1.34 1.26
CA LEU A 27 3.08 -1.20 2.67
C LEU A 27 1.81 -0.36 2.86
N GLY A 28 1.13 0.00 1.78
CA GLY A 28 -0.15 0.68 1.80
C GLY A 28 -0.09 2.12 1.27
N PRO A 29 -1.17 2.91 1.46
CA PRO A 29 -2.35 2.58 2.26
C PRO A 29 -3.12 1.31 1.81
N GLY A 30 -3.52 0.46 2.75
CA GLY A 30 -4.30 -0.75 2.45
C GLY A 30 -5.04 -1.34 3.65
N GLY A 31 -5.77 -2.44 3.41
CA GLY A 31 -6.46 -3.18 4.47
C GLY A 31 -5.48 -3.91 5.39
N PHE A 32 -5.72 -3.88 6.71
CA PHE A 32 -4.84 -4.47 7.72
C PHE A 32 -4.48 -5.94 7.46
N THR A 33 -5.50 -6.76 7.20
CA THR A 33 -5.32 -8.19 6.92
C THR A 33 -4.57 -8.41 5.61
N ALA A 34 -4.96 -7.71 4.54
CA ALA A 34 -4.36 -7.87 3.22
C ALA A 34 -2.86 -7.51 3.21
N LEU A 35 -2.48 -6.39 3.84
CA LEU A 35 -1.09 -5.96 3.92
C LEU A 35 -0.22 -6.97 4.68
N ARG A 36 -0.72 -7.51 5.81
CA ARG A 36 0.03 -8.51 6.60
C ARG A 36 0.15 -9.84 5.87
N SER A 37 -0.94 -10.36 5.31
CA SER A 37 -0.92 -11.63 4.57
C SER A 37 -0.05 -11.52 3.31
N GLY A 38 -0.10 -10.39 2.60
CA GLY A 38 0.75 -10.14 1.44
C GLY A 38 2.23 -10.07 1.80
N LEU A 39 2.60 -9.35 2.87
CA LEU A 39 3.97 -9.28 3.35
C LEU A 39 4.49 -10.66 3.80
N ALA A 40 3.69 -11.43 4.54
CA ALA A 40 4.06 -12.77 4.99
C ALA A 40 4.31 -13.72 3.80
N TYR A 41 3.46 -13.67 2.77
CA TYR A 41 3.66 -14.44 1.54
C TYR A 41 4.96 -14.04 0.82
N ALA A 42 5.19 -12.74 0.65
CA ALA A 42 6.40 -12.22 0.01
C ALA A 42 7.68 -12.63 0.74
N GLN A 43 7.68 -12.59 2.08
CA GLN A 43 8.80 -13.05 2.90
C GLN A 43 9.06 -14.55 2.73
N GLY A 44 8.01 -15.38 2.74
CA GLY A 44 8.14 -16.82 2.53
C GLY A 44 8.67 -17.17 1.13
N LEU A 45 8.17 -16.47 0.10
CA LEU A 45 8.62 -16.66 -1.27
C LEU A 45 10.08 -16.21 -1.45
N ALA A 46 10.44 -15.01 -0.97
CA ALA A 46 11.81 -14.50 -1.05
C ALA A 46 12.80 -15.37 -0.29
N PHE A 47 12.39 -15.92 0.85
CA PHE A 47 13.20 -16.89 1.60
C PHE A 47 13.47 -18.15 0.77
N GLY A 48 12.45 -18.72 0.11
CA GLY A 48 12.61 -19.88 -0.76
C GLY A 48 13.45 -19.62 -2.01
N LEU A 49 13.46 -18.39 -2.51
CA LEU A 49 14.24 -17.96 -3.68
C LEU A 49 15.62 -17.40 -3.34
N ASN A 50 15.93 -17.18 -2.05
CA ASN A 50 17.16 -16.53 -1.58
C ASN A 50 17.40 -15.14 -2.20
N ILE A 51 16.36 -14.30 -2.21
CA ILE A 51 16.39 -12.94 -2.79
C ILE A 51 15.93 -11.87 -1.77
N PRO A 52 16.32 -10.60 -1.95
CA PRO A 52 15.89 -9.52 -1.07
C PRO A 52 14.39 -9.24 -1.16
N VAL A 53 13.82 -8.82 -0.02
CA VAL A 53 12.52 -8.15 0.05
C VAL A 53 12.73 -6.67 0.30
N THR A 54 12.18 -5.82 -0.56
CA THR A 54 12.14 -4.37 -0.34
C THR A 54 10.70 -3.89 -0.16
N THR A 55 10.57 -2.66 0.32
CA THR A 55 9.25 -2.08 0.61
C THR A 55 9.09 -0.74 -0.09
N THR A 56 7.84 -0.38 -0.35
CA THR A 56 7.44 0.87 -0.96
C THR A 56 6.00 1.18 -0.57
N THR A 57 5.42 2.28 -1.03
CA THR A 57 4.07 2.71 -0.68
C THR A 57 3.28 3.09 -1.93
N LEU A 58 1.94 3.03 -1.90
CA LEU A 58 1.10 3.57 -2.98
C LEU A 58 1.23 5.10 -3.10
N PHE A 59 1.84 5.74 -2.11
CA PHE A 59 2.15 7.15 -2.12
C PHE A 59 3.26 7.57 -3.11
N HIS A 60 3.93 6.63 -3.75
CA HIS A 60 4.85 6.98 -4.85
C HIS A 60 4.17 7.19 -6.19
N LEU A 61 2.87 6.94 -6.25
CA LEU A 61 2.17 6.78 -7.50
C LEU A 61 1.13 7.88 -7.62
N CYS A 62 1.56 9.10 -7.92
CA CYS A 62 0.70 10.14 -8.48
C CYS A 62 1.55 11.18 -9.21
N HIS A 63 1.07 11.58 -10.39
CA HIS A 63 1.40 12.82 -11.05
C HIS A 63 0.08 13.59 -11.15
N THR A 64 0.00 14.78 -10.58
CA THR A 64 -1.08 15.73 -10.91
C THR A 64 -0.52 16.78 -11.87
N ASN A 65 -1.39 17.29 -12.74
CA ASN A 65 -1.10 18.35 -13.72
C ASN A 65 -0.51 19.65 -13.12
N GLU A 66 -0.43 19.76 -11.79
CA GLU A 66 0.05 20.95 -11.07
C GLU A 66 1.12 20.64 -10.01
N GLY A 67 1.67 19.41 -9.98
CA GLY A 67 2.88 19.10 -9.21
C GLY A 67 2.70 18.75 -7.73
N GLU A 68 1.48 18.61 -7.22
CA GLU A 68 1.24 18.16 -5.84
C GLU A 68 0.13 17.10 -5.75
N LEU A 69 0.53 15.82 -5.77
CA LEU A 69 -0.15 14.71 -5.10
C LEU A 69 0.86 13.56 -5.00
N LEU A 70 1.15 13.09 -3.79
CA LEU A 70 2.04 11.96 -3.53
C LEU A 70 1.21 10.71 -3.18
N GLY A 71 0.20 10.42 -3.97
CA GLY A 71 -0.47 9.13 -4.08
C GLY A 71 -1.82 8.98 -3.39
N PHE A 72 -2.49 7.92 -3.82
CA PHE A 72 -3.92 7.69 -3.69
C PHE A 72 -4.19 6.22 -3.38
N ALA A 73 -5.15 5.93 -2.49
CA ALA A 73 -5.76 4.62 -2.40
C ALA A 73 -7.27 4.70 -2.22
N GLN A 74 -7.98 3.83 -2.94
CA GLN A 74 -9.42 3.69 -2.81
C GLN A 74 -9.74 2.56 -1.83
N GLY A 75 -10.39 2.88 -0.72
CA GLY A 75 -11.11 1.93 0.12
C GLY A 75 -12.51 1.65 -0.44
N GLU A 76 -13.29 0.78 0.23
CA GLU A 76 -14.65 0.44 -0.20
C GLU A 76 -15.62 1.64 -0.21
N ARG A 77 -15.35 2.70 0.57
CA ARG A 77 -16.23 3.87 0.72
C ARG A 77 -15.52 5.23 0.63
N ASP A 78 -14.21 5.25 0.83
CA ASP A 78 -13.42 6.48 0.97
C ASP A 78 -12.17 6.40 0.12
N ILE A 79 -11.76 7.54 -0.42
CA ILE A 79 -10.50 7.74 -1.14
C ILE A 79 -9.52 8.40 -0.18
N ILE A 80 -8.34 7.83 -0.01
CA ILE A 80 -7.26 8.40 0.80
C ILE A 80 -6.22 9.04 -0.12
N GLU A 81 -6.01 10.34 0.05
CA GLU A 81 -4.98 11.12 -0.64
C GLU A 81 -3.87 11.54 0.32
N ALA A 82 -2.63 11.54 -0.17
CA ALA A 82 -1.47 12.14 0.50
C ALA A 82 -0.98 13.39 -0.25
N VAL A 83 -1.01 14.53 0.43
CA VAL A 83 -0.58 15.82 -0.12
C VAL A 83 0.75 16.23 0.52
N PRO A 84 1.81 16.55 -0.27
CA PRO A 84 3.07 17.05 0.28
C PRO A 84 2.91 18.41 0.97
N HIS A 85 3.73 18.68 2.00
CA HIS A 85 3.86 20.01 2.62
C HIS A 85 5.31 20.51 2.49
N LYS A 86 5.49 21.84 2.55
CA LYS A 86 6.77 22.55 2.39
C LYS A 86 7.88 22.12 3.36
N ASP A 87 7.53 21.51 4.49
CA ASP A 87 8.45 21.09 5.57
C ASP A 87 8.60 19.55 5.68
N GLY A 88 8.09 18.79 4.70
CA GLY A 88 8.08 17.32 4.71
C GLY A 88 6.81 16.69 5.30
N PHE A 89 6.73 15.36 5.24
CA PHE A 89 5.50 14.55 5.49
C PHE A 89 5.20 14.22 6.96
N LEU A 90 5.92 14.81 7.93
CA LEU A 90 6.15 14.19 9.25
C LEU A 90 5.25 14.63 10.42
N LYS A 91 4.01 15.08 10.21
CA LYS A 91 3.01 15.18 11.31
C LYS A 91 1.61 14.76 10.88
N GLU A 92 0.91 13.98 11.71
CA GLU A 92 -0.53 13.76 11.53
C GLU A 92 -1.30 15.09 11.70
N PRO A 93 -2.43 15.32 10.99
CA PRO A 93 -3.16 14.42 10.10
C PRO A 93 -3.13 14.95 8.65
N HIS A 94 -2.27 14.41 7.79
CA HIS A 94 -2.19 14.80 6.37
C HIS A 94 -2.79 13.77 5.40
N LEU A 95 -3.44 12.73 5.94
CA LEU A 95 -4.28 11.81 5.17
C LEU A 95 -5.66 12.45 5.02
N ARG A 96 -6.07 12.78 3.80
CA ARG A 96 -7.43 13.26 3.54
C ARG A 96 -8.25 12.11 2.98
N ALA A 97 -9.20 11.64 3.78
CA ALA A 97 -10.26 10.78 3.29
C ALA A 97 -11.33 11.67 2.61
N GLN A 98 -11.50 11.52 1.30
CA GLN A 98 -12.48 12.24 0.50
C GLN A 98 -13.40 11.23 -0.21
N LYS A 99 -14.63 11.66 -0.55
CA LYS A 99 -15.56 10.82 -1.31
C LYS A 99 -15.32 10.87 -2.82
N GLU A 100 -14.74 11.97 -3.29
CA GLU A 100 -14.45 12.24 -4.70
C GLU A 100 -13.00 12.73 -4.82
N SER A 101 -12.33 12.36 -5.91
CA SER A 101 -10.94 12.71 -6.18
C SER A 101 -10.72 12.86 -7.69
N GLN A 102 -9.83 13.77 -8.08
CA GLN A 102 -9.34 13.86 -9.46
C GLN A 102 -8.21 12.86 -9.75
N ALA A 103 -7.73 12.14 -8.74
CA ALA A 103 -6.72 11.10 -8.90
C ALA A 103 -7.30 9.93 -9.72
N ARG A 104 -6.50 9.43 -10.67
CA ARG A 104 -6.84 8.27 -11.49
C ARG A 104 -6.05 7.06 -11.01
N ARG A 105 -6.58 5.85 -11.22
CA ARG A 105 -5.77 4.65 -10.99
C ARG A 105 -4.65 4.62 -12.01
N ILE A 106 -3.48 4.10 -11.61
CA ILE A 106 -2.32 3.96 -12.51
C ILE A 106 -2.67 3.16 -13.75
N ASN A 107 -3.48 2.10 -13.58
CA ASN A 107 -3.90 1.25 -14.69
C ASN A 107 -4.90 1.94 -15.63
N GLU A 108 -5.37 3.15 -15.31
CA GLU A 108 -6.30 3.96 -16.10
C GLU A 108 -5.60 5.15 -16.80
N ASP A 109 -4.29 5.33 -16.60
CA ASP A 109 -3.50 6.39 -17.24
C ASP A 109 -2.36 5.79 -18.07
N GLU A 110 -2.46 5.95 -19.39
CA GLU A 110 -1.49 5.43 -20.36
C GLU A 110 -0.08 6.01 -20.19
N ASN A 111 0.05 7.18 -19.54
CA ASN A 111 1.33 7.82 -19.28
C ASN A 111 2.00 7.31 -17.98
N LEU A 112 1.27 6.55 -17.15
CA LEU A 112 1.75 6.02 -15.89
C LEU A 112 2.01 4.52 -15.99
N HIS A 113 3.27 4.16 -16.21
CA HIS A 113 3.66 2.75 -16.27
C HIS A 113 3.85 2.18 -14.84
N PRO A 114 3.27 1.01 -14.49
CA PRO A 114 3.44 0.37 -13.18
C PRO A 114 4.89 0.18 -12.73
N ARG A 115 5.82 0.11 -13.69
CA ARG A 115 7.27 0.10 -13.47
C ARG A 115 7.80 1.30 -12.65
N ALA A 116 7.10 2.42 -12.63
CA ALA A 116 7.42 3.57 -11.76
C ALA A 116 7.51 3.17 -10.27
N PHE A 117 6.74 2.16 -9.86
CA PHE A 117 6.78 1.54 -8.53
C PHE A 117 8.15 0.90 -8.20
N PHE A 118 8.83 0.39 -9.21
CA PHE A 118 10.11 -0.28 -9.08
C PHE A 118 11.31 0.67 -9.27
N GLN A 119 11.11 1.80 -9.94
CA GLN A 119 12.17 2.77 -10.23
C GLN A 119 12.37 3.83 -9.14
N SER A 120 11.35 4.11 -8.33
CA SER A 120 11.40 5.10 -7.26
C SER A 120 11.56 4.43 -5.89
N GLN A 121 12.53 4.90 -5.10
CA GLN A 121 12.71 4.48 -3.71
C GLN A 121 12.03 5.49 -2.79
N ALA A 122 11.24 5.02 -1.81
CA ALA A 122 10.67 5.85 -0.73
C ALA A 122 11.81 6.37 0.14
N LEU A 123 12.44 7.48 -0.22
CA LEU A 123 13.44 8.05 0.68
C LEU A 123 12.80 8.77 1.88
N THR A 124 11.50 9.10 1.81
CA THR A 124 10.85 10.03 2.75
C THR A 124 9.60 9.50 3.44
N LEU A 125 9.16 8.27 3.16
CA LEU A 125 7.95 7.70 3.76
C LEU A 125 8.28 6.69 4.86
N PRO A 126 7.45 6.60 5.92
CA PRO A 126 7.69 5.69 7.02
C PRO A 126 7.72 4.23 6.54
N ILE A 127 8.68 3.45 7.04
CA ILE A 127 8.83 2.00 6.78
C ILE A 127 7.69 1.19 7.45
N LYS A 128 6.68 1.86 8.03
CA LYS A 128 5.57 1.25 8.74
C LYS A 128 4.37 1.09 7.80
N PRO A 129 3.62 -0.03 7.89
CA PRO A 129 2.39 -0.19 7.14
C PRO A 129 1.42 0.95 7.40
N LEU A 130 0.80 1.44 6.33
CA LEU A 130 -0.24 2.44 6.40
C LEU A 130 -1.61 1.78 6.21
N TYR A 131 -2.47 1.91 7.20
CA TYR A 131 -3.80 1.30 7.19
C TYR A 131 -4.86 2.31 6.77
N VAL A 132 -5.79 1.88 5.92
CA VAL A 132 -6.91 2.71 5.42
C VAL A 132 -7.92 3.02 6.53
N ARG A 133 -7.98 2.21 7.59
CA ARG A 133 -8.88 2.41 8.72
C ARG A 133 -8.08 2.46 10.03
N PRO A 134 -8.31 3.45 10.91
CA PRO A 134 -7.83 3.38 12.28
C PRO A 134 -8.53 2.22 13.02
N PRO A 135 -8.01 1.77 14.18
CA PRO A 135 -8.74 0.84 15.03
C PRO A 135 -10.15 1.38 15.32
N ASP A 136 -11.18 0.64 14.93
CA ASP A 136 -12.60 0.99 15.12
C ASP A 136 -13.19 0.34 16.39
N ALA A 137 -12.32 -0.22 17.24
CA ALA A 137 -12.71 -0.77 18.53
C ALA A 137 -13.18 0.35 19.47
N ILE A 138 -14.48 0.33 19.80
CA ILE A 138 -15.08 1.22 20.79
C ILE A 138 -15.20 0.45 22.11
N ALA A 139 -14.60 0.98 23.18
CA ALA A 139 -14.83 0.44 24.52
C ALA A 139 -16.30 0.66 24.93
N PRO A 140 -17.00 -0.33 25.51
CA PRO A 140 -18.34 -0.12 26.02
C PRO A 140 -18.32 0.96 27.12
N ALA A 141 -19.33 1.83 27.15
CA ALA A 141 -19.41 2.96 28.09
C ALA A 141 -19.37 2.54 29.57
N LEU A 142 -19.93 1.36 29.87
CA LEU A 142 -19.68 0.61 31.10
C LEU A 142 -19.66 -0.88 30.76
N PRO A 143 -18.71 -1.66 31.29
CA PRO A 143 -18.73 -3.09 31.07
C PRO A 143 -19.87 -3.77 31.86
N PRO A 144 -20.45 -4.87 31.35
CA PRO A 144 -21.61 -5.54 31.95
C PRO A 144 -21.46 -5.93 33.42
N TRP A 145 -20.21 -6.17 33.87
CA TRP A 145 -19.88 -6.55 35.24
C TRP A 145 -19.84 -5.40 36.24
N LEU A 146 -20.04 -4.15 35.79
CA LEU A 146 -20.15 -2.96 36.65
C LEU A 146 -21.59 -2.40 36.70
N THR A 147 -22.56 -3.07 36.06
CA THR A 147 -23.97 -2.61 35.94
C THR A 147 -24.96 -3.26 36.91
N GLN A 148 -24.50 -4.07 37.89
CA GLN A 148 -25.39 -4.66 38.90
C GLN A 148 -25.33 -3.85 40.21
N THR A 149 -26.33 -3.00 40.41
CA THR A 149 -26.74 -2.47 41.73
C THR A 149 -28.20 -2.84 41.96
#